data_AF-A0A243SC48-F1
#
_entry.id   AF-A0A243SC48-F1
#
_cell.length_a   1.000
_cell.length_b   1.000
_cell.length_c   1.000
_cell.angle_alpha   90.00
_cell.angle_beta   90.00
_cell.angle_gamma   90.00
#
_symmetry.space_group_name_H-M   'P 1'
#
loop_
_entity.id
_entity.type
_entity.pdbx_description
1 polymer ?
#
loop_
_entity_poly.entity_id
_entity_poly.type
_entity_poly.pdbx_seq_one_letter_code
_entity_poly.pdbx_strand_id
1 'polypeptide(L)'
;MIRNLTLILFLLYQVSTFACLNESRILLNGKFIISDEESLVPYGHLYYQNRKEYEKELVEVYNSWKKEKNIEDYSDYGVILVYLGEYKKALKVFQEIETLKPGLYATAANMGTTYELLGNNKLAYDWIKKGIEIDKNSHDGSE
;
A
#
# COMPACT_ATOMS: atom_id res chain seq x y z
N MET A 1 14.71 -56.58 -7.04
CA MET A 1 15.23 -55.19 -7.01
C MET A 1 14.65 -54.45 -8.22
N ILE A 2 14.35 -53.16 -8.13
CA ILE A 2 13.64 -52.33 -9.14
C ILE A 2 12.10 -52.35 -8.99
N ARG A 3 11.59 -51.82 -7.88
CA ARG A 3 10.18 -51.37 -7.80
C ARG A 3 10.01 -50.24 -6.79
N ASN A 4 10.94 -49.28 -6.77
CA ASN A 4 10.86 -48.05 -5.97
C ASN A 4 11.42 -46.82 -6.71
N LEU A 5 11.68 -46.92 -8.02
CA LEU A 5 12.33 -45.82 -8.77
C LEU A 5 11.33 -44.90 -9.48
N THR A 6 10.05 -45.27 -9.58
CA THR A 6 9.03 -44.52 -10.32
C THR A 6 8.45 -43.34 -9.54
N LEU A 7 8.52 -43.36 -8.20
CA LEU A 7 8.01 -42.27 -7.34
C LEU A 7 8.99 -41.11 -7.15
N ILE A 8 10.29 -41.34 -7.37
CA ILE A 8 11.33 -40.31 -7.20
C ILE A 8 11.40 -39.37 -8.42
N LEU A 9 11.00 -39.85 -9.61
CA LEU A 9 11.10 -39.05 -10.84
C LEU A 9 10.06 -37.92 -10.93
N PHE A 10 8.97 -37.98 -10.16
CA PHE A 10 7.94 -36.93 -10.11
C PHE A 10 8.30 -35.76 -9.19
N LEU A 11 9.23 -35.95 -8.26
CA LEU A 11 9.68 -34.90 -7.32
C LEU A 11 10.71 -33.93 -7.93
N LEU A 12 11.24 -34.23 -9.12
CA LEU A 12 12.26 -33.42 -9.80
C LEU A 12 11.69 -32.56 -10.93
N TYR A 13 10.38 -32.66 -11.23
CA TYR A 13 9.70 -31.75 -12.14
C TYR A 13 9.06 -30.60 -11.36
N GLN A 14 9.89 -29.76 -10.74
CA GLN A 14 9.45 -28.41 -10.40
C GLN A 14 9.51 -27.59 -11.68
N VAL A 15 8.42 -27.63 -12.45
CA VAL A 15 8.22 -26.66 -13.53
C VAL A 15 7.92 -25.35 -12.84
N SER A 16 8.87 -24.43 -12.84
CA SER A 16 8.64 -23.06 -12.39
C SER A 16 7.59 -22.44 -13.30
N THR A 17 6.33 -22.47 -12.90
CA THR A 17 5.29 -21.69 -13.55
C THR A 17 5.51 -20.24 -13.17
N PHE A 18 6.01 -19.43 -14.09
CA PHE A 18 5.93 -17.98 -13.95
C PHE A 18 4.44 -17.63 -13.98
N ALA A 19 3.89 -17.21 -12.85
CA ALA A 19 2.59 -16.60 -12.82
C ALA A 19 2.72 -15.24 -13.51
N CYS A 20 2.22 -15.11 -14.74
CA CYS A 20 2.06 -13.80 -15.37
C CYS A 20 0.97 -13.04 -14.60
N LEU A 21 1.36 -12.31 -13.56
CA LEU A 21 0.52 -11.35 -12.87
C LEU A 21 0.55 -10.05 -13.67
N ASN A 22 -0.44 -9.86 -14.55
CA ASN A 22 -0.69 -8.54 -15.14
C ASN A 22 -1.37 -7.68 -14.10
N GLU A 23 -0.59 -6.87 -13.38
CA GLU A 23 -1.11 -5.93 -12.40
C GLU A 23 -1.51 -4.65 -13.13
N SER A 24 -2.82 -4.40 -13.20
CA SER A 24 -3.36 -3.15 -13.71
C SER A 24 -3.77 -2.24 -12.56
N ARG A 25 -3.39 -0.96 -12.63
CA ARG A 25 -3.76 0.07 -11.65
C ARG A 25 -4.48 1.22 -12.36
N ILE A 26 -5.53 1.73 -11.71
CA ILE A 26 -6.15 3.02 -12.04
C ILE A 26 -5.59 4.06 -11.08
N LEU A 27 -4.85 5.03 -11.61
CA LEU A 27 -4.42 6.20 -10.84
C LEU A 27 -5.63 7.06 -10.45
N LEU A 28 -5.54 7.85 -9.38
CA LEU A 28 -6.61 8.76 -8.95
C LEU A 28 -7.03 9.78 -10.04
N ASN A 29 -6.16 10.02 -11.03
CA ASN A 29 -6.46 10.81 -12.22
C ASN A 29 -7.18 10.03 -13.33
N GLY A 30 -7.63 8.81 -13.07
CA GLY A 30 -8.30 7.91 -14.01
C GLY A 30 -7.39 7.23 -15.02
N LYS A 31 -6.06 7.45 -14.97
CA LYS A 31 -5.12 6.84 -15.90
C LYS A 31 -4.92 5.36 -15.56
N PHE A 32 -5.18 4.52 -16.55
CA PHE A 32 -4.89 3.10 -16.50
C PHE A 32 -3.40 2.85 -16.77
N ILE A 33 -2.75 2.10 -15.89
CA ILE A 33 -1.37 1.64 -16.07
C ILE A 33 -1.40 0.12 -16.00
N ILE A 34 -0.97 -0.52 -17.09
CA ILE A 34 -0.67 -1.95 -17.11
C ILE A 34 0.81 -2.03 -16.74
N SER A 35 1.10 -2.54 -15.54
CA SER A 35 2.46 -2.75 -15.09
C SER A 35 2.86 -4.17 -15.45
N ASP A 36 3.55 -4.34 -16.58
CA ASP A 36 4.42 -5.50 -16.78
C ASP A 36 5.70 -5.36 -15.93
N GLU A 37 5.85 -4.25 -15.22
CA GLU A 37 6.89 -4.04 -14.22
C GLU A 37 6.44 -4.68 -12.89
N GLU A 38 7.26 -5.60 -12.39
CA GLU A 38 7.18 -6.27 -11.08
C GLU A 38 7.24 -5.30 -9.87
N SER A 39 7.20 -4.00 -10.12
CA SER A 39 7.39 -2.94 -9.15
C SER A 39 6.22 -1.97 -9.23
N LEU A 40 5.28 -2.11 -8.29
CA LEU A 40 4.50 -1.02 -7.64
C LEU A 40 3.19 -1.51 -6.96
N VAL A 41 3.10 -2.79 -6.60
CA VAL A 41 2.61 -3.08 -5.24
C VAL A 41 3.79 -2.84 -4.31
N PRO A 42 3.68 -2.01 -3.25
CA PRO A 42 4.68 -1.96 -2.21
C PRO A 42 4.72 -3.33 -1.52
N TYR A 43 5.41 -4.30 -2.11
CA TYR A 43 5.96 -5.41 -1.36
C TYR A 43 6.76 -4.75 -0.24
N GLY A 44 6.51 -5.14 1.00
CA GLY A 44 7.11 -4.59 2.22
C GLY A 44 8.64 -4.62 2.30
N HIS A 45 9.32 -4.89 1.18
CA HIS A 45 10.77 -4.98 1.03
C HIS A 45 11.38 -4.12 -0.10
N LEU A 46 10.60 -3.34 -0.86
CA LEU A 46 11.15 -2.40 -1.88
C LEU A 46 11.44 -0.97 -1.34
N TYR A 47 11.47 -0.81 -0.02
CA TYR A 47 11.69 0.46 0.68
C TYR A 47 12.99 1.19 0.33
N TYR A 48 14.02 0.49 -0.15
CA TYR A 48 15.38 1.02 -0.21
C TYR A 48 15.86 1.44 -1.60
N GLN A 49 15.24 0.92 -2.68
CA GLN A 49 15.78 1.14 -4.02
C GLN A 49 15.51 2.58 -4.53
N ASN A 50 14.39 3.19 -4.11
CA ASN A 50 13.93 4.48 -4.65
C ASN A 50 13.82 5.60 -3.60
N ARG A 51 14.51 5.50 -2.45
CA ARG A 51 14.41 6.49 -1.36
C ARG A 51 14.61 7.95 -1.82
N LYS A 52 15.58 8.19 -2.71
CA LYS A 52 15.88 9.54 -3.21
C LYS A 52 14.73 10.13 -4.03
N GLU A 53 14.02 9.30 -4.76
CA GLU A 53 12.87 9.71 -5.57
C GLU A 53 11.70 10.06 -4.66
N TYR A 54 11.41 9.23 -3.65
CA TYR A 54 10.42 9.54 -2.62
C TYR A 54 10.76 10.80 -1.82
N GLU A 55 12.02 11.05 -1.49
CA GLU A 55 12.42 12.30 -0.81
C GLU A 55 12.17 13.54 -1.67
N LYS A 56 12.39 13.44 -2.99
CA LYS A 56 12.08 14.52 -3.93
C LYS A 56 10.56 14.73 -4.02
N GLU A 57 9.81 13.66 -4.23
CA GLU A 57 8.35 13.68 -4.34
C GLU A 57 7.70 14.23 -3.06
N LEU A 58 8.22 13.83 -1.89
CA LEU A 58 7.78 14.32 -0.58
C LEU A 58 7.82 15.86 -0.51
N VAL A 59 8.89 16.48 -1.03
CA VAL A 59 9.04 17.94 -1.04
C VAL A 59 8.06 18.59 -2.02
N GLU A 60 7.91 18.01 -3.21
CA GLU A 60 7.02 18.52 -4.26
C GLU A 60 5.56 18.49 -3.79
N VAL A 61 5.09 17.35 -3.29
CA VAL A 61 3.70 17.19 -2.83
C VAL A 61 3.41 18.05 -1.60
N TYR A 62 4.36 18.19 -0.67
CA TYR A 62 4.17 19.03 0.51
C TYR A 62 4.04 20.52 0.15
N ASN A 63 4.81 20.97 -0.85
CA ASN A 63 4.70 22.33 -1.36
C ASN A 63 3.38 22.56 -2.09
N SER A 64 2.92 21.57 -2.86
CA SER A 64 1.59 21.60 -3.50
C SER A 64 0.47 21.73 -2.45
N TRP A 65 0.48 20.86 -1.44
CA TRP A 65 -0.45 20.95 -0.32
C TRP A 65 -0.39 22.29 0.41
N LYS A 66 0.82 22.83 0.66
CA LYS A 66 0.96 24.15 1.31
C LYS A 66 0.29 25.27 0.53
N LYS A 67 0.29 25.19 -0.80
CA LYS A 67 -0.27 26.20 -1.70
C LYS A 67 -1.78 26.06 -1.84
N GLU A 68 -2.26 24.84 -2.12
CA GLU A 68 -3.66 24.59 -2.50
C GLU A 68 -4.53 24.12 -1.34
N LYS A 69 -3.92 23.57 -0.27
CA LYS A 69 -4.62 23.01 0.91
C LYS A 69 -5.65 21.93 0.58
N ASN A 70 -5.46 21.22 -0.54
CA ASN A 70 -6.29 20.06 -0.88
C ASN A 70 -5.96 18.87 0.06
N ILE A 71 -6.91 17.97 0.23
CA ILE A 71 -6.75 16.83 1.17
C ILE A 71 -5.97 15.70 0.48
N GLU A 72 -6.10 15.61 -0.83
CA GLU A 72 -5.50 14.59 -1.69
C GLU A 72 -3.97 14.68 -1.64
N ASP A 73 -3.36 15.85 -1.88
CA ASP A 73 -1.91 16.02 -1.77
C ASP A 73 -1.42 15.80 -0.33
N TYR A 74 -2.24 16.13 0.67
CA TYR A 74 -1.85 15.87 2.06
C TYR A 74 -1.86 14.38 2.39
N SER A 75 -2.82 13.64 1.83
CA SER A 75 -2.86 12.19 1.94
C SER A 75 -1.65 11.56 1.24
N ASP A 76 -1.31 12.03 0.04
CA ASP A 76 -0.15 11.54 -0.72
C ASP A 76 1.17 11.84 0.02
N TYR A 77 1.29 13.03 0.63
CA TYR A 77 2.39 13.34 1.55
C TYR A 77 2.50 12.32 2.70
N GLY A 78 1.37 11.95 3.31
CA GLY A 78 1.31 10.92 4.34
C GLY A 78 1.76 9.54 3.83
N VAL A 79 1.34 9.15 2.63
CA VAL A 79 1.70 7.86 2.00
C VAL A 79 3.20 7.80 1.69
N ILE A 80 3.79 8.87 1.16
CA ILE A 80 5.24 8.92 0.89
C ILE A 80 6.03 8.86 2.20
N LEU A 81 5.55 9.48 3.29
CA LEU A 81 6.13 9.30 4.61
C LEU A 81 6.09 7.84 5.07
N VAL A 82 5.00 7.11 4.79
CA VAL A 82 4.96 5.66 5.02
C VAL A 82 6.07 4.98 4.23
N TYR A 83 6.18 5.20 2.91
CA TYR A 83 7.23 4.61 2.07
C TYR A 83 8.66 4.99 2.46
N LEU A 84 8.86 6.11 3.16
CA LEU A 84 10.17 6.51 3.70
C LEU A 84 10.48 5.90 5.07
N GLY A 85 9.53 5.19 5.68
CA GLY A 85 9.66 4.60 7.03
C GLY A 85 9.32 5.59 8.15
N GLU A 86 8.78 6.77 7.81
CA GLU A 86 8.49 7.88 8.72
C GLU A 86 7.09 7.75 9.33
N TYR A 87 6.75 6.55 9.82
CA TYR A 87 5.38 6.17 10.21
C TYR A 87 4.74 7.10 11.25
N LYS A 88 5.51 7.62 12.21
CA LYS A 88 4.98 8.57 13.21
C LYS A 88 4.56 9.89 12.58
N LYS A 89 5.29 10.37 11.57
CA LYS A 89 4.93 11.59 10.84
C LYS A 89 3.72 11.33 9.95
N ALA A 90 3.70 10.19 9.24
CA ALA A 90 2.56 9.76 8.43
C ALA A 90 1.27 9.69 9.27
N LEU A 91 1.34 9.07 10.45
CA LEU A 91 0.19 8.96 11.34
C LEU A 91 -0.37 10.34 11.73
N LYS A 92 0.51 11.30 12.04
CA LYS A 92 0.10 12.66 12.38
C LYS A 92 -0.63 13.33 11.21
N VAL A 93 -0.13 13.16 9.99
CA VAL A 93 -0.78 13.66 8.77
C VAL A 93 -2.19 13.08 8.64
N PHE A 94 -2.35 11.76 8.76
CA PHE A 94 -3.66 11.13 8.63
C PHE A 94 -4.64 11.52 9.75
N GLN A 95 -4.15 11.71 10.99
CA GLN A 95 -4.96 12.24 12.09
C GLN A 95 -5.43 13.68 11.84
N GLU A 96 -4.58 14.51 11.27
CA GLU A 96 -4.96 15.88 10.86
C GLU A 96 -5.99 15.84 9.72
N ILE A 97 -5.83 14.96 8.73
CA ILE A 97 -6.82 14.76 7.67
C ILE A 97 -8.16 14.34 8.24
N GLU A 98 -8.20 13.35 9.14
CA GLU A 98 -9.44 12.92 9.79
C GLU A 98 -10.10 14.05 10.59
N THR A 99 -9.30 14.93 11.19
CA THR A 99 -9.83 16.11 11.92
C THR A 99 -10.44 17.13 10.94
N LEU A 100 -9.82 17.33 9.77
CA LEU A 100 -10.27 18.30 8.76
C LEU A 100 -11.46 17.78 7.93
N LYS A 101 -11.42 16.50 7.56
CA LYS A 101 -12.39 15.83 6.69
C LYS A 101 -12.59 14.39 7.21
N PRO A 102 -13.44 14.21 8.23
CA PRO A 102 -13.64 12.90 8.85
C PRO A 102 -14.35 11.92 7.92
N GLY A 103 -14.12 10.62 8.14
CA GLY A 103 -14.89 9.56 7.49
C GLY A 103 -14.45 9.27 6.06
N LEU A 104 -13.21 9.60 5.70
CA LEU A 104 -12.61 9.18 4.44
C LEU A 104 -12.12 7.74 4.54
N TYR A 105 -12.57 6.89 3.61
CA TYR A 105 -12.10 5.51 3.51
C TYR A 105 -10.56 5.45 3.41
N ALA A 106 -9.97 6.23 2.49
CA ALA A 106 -8.52 6.26 2.28
C ALA A 106 -7.75 6.63 3.55
N THR A 107 -8.25 7.60 4.34
CA THR A 107 -7.63 7.97 5.62
C THR A 107 -7.73 6.84 6.64
N ALA A 108 -8.88 6.17 6.74
CA ALA A 108 -9.05 5.03 7.65
C ALA A 108 -8.13 3.86 7.29
N ALA A 109 -8.05 3.49 6.00
CA ALA A 109 -7.16 2.45 5.50
C ALA A 109 -5.69 2.80 5.78
N ASN A 110 -5.28 4.03 5.46
CA ASN A 110 -3.90 4.49 5.69
C ASN A 110 -3.53 4.54 7.20
N MET A 111 -4.46 4.92 8.08
CA MET A 111 -4.25 4.84 9.53
C MET A 111 -4.12 3.39 10.00
N GLY A 112 -4.95 2.47 9.48
CA GLY A 112 -4.87 1.03 9.72
C GLY A 112 -3.47 0.48 9.43
N THR A 113 -3.00 0.66 8.18
CA THR A 113 -1.67 0.26 7.74
C THR A 113 -0.56 0.92 8.56
N THR A 114 -0.68 2.22 8.86
CA THR A 114 0.37 2.94 9.61
C THR A 114 0.44 2.44 11.06
N TYR A 115 -0.68 2.13 11.70
CA TYR A 115 -0.68 1.54 13.05
C TYR A 115 -0.11 0.13 13.06
N GLU A 116 -0.38 -0.68 12.03
CA GLU A 116 0.22 -2.01 11.87
C GLU A 116 1.75 -1.90 11.76
N LEU A 117 2.26 -1.02 10.91
CA LEU A 117 3.70 -0.76 10.74
C LEU A 117 4.37 -0.21 12.01
N LEU A 118 3.60 0.45 12.88
CA LEU A 118 4.04 0.89 14.21
C LEU A 118 3.94 -0.21 15.29
N GLY A 119 3.42 -1.39 14.96
CA GLY A 119 3.21 -2.51 15.87
C GLY A 119 1.99 -2.36 16.80
N ASN A 120 1.09 -1.41 16.51
CA ASN A 120 -0.13 -1.20 17.28
C ASN A 120 -1.32 -1.91 16.63
N ASN A 121 -1.32 -3.24 16.72
CA ASN A 121 -2.30 -4.11 16.06
C ASN A 121 -3.74 -3.83 16.50
N LYS A 122 -3.95 -3.37 17.74
CA LYS A 122 -5.30 -3.05 18.24
C LYS A 122 -5.89 -1.85 17.51
N LEU A 123 -5.14 -0.74 17.40
CA LEU A 123 -5.62 0.42 16.66
C LEU A 123 -5.66 0.16 15.16
N ALA A 124 -4.73 -0.63 14.62
CA ALA A 124 -4.78 -1.06 13.22
C ALA A 124 -6.11 -1.74 12.90
N TYR A 125 -6.49 -2.75 13.70
CA TYR A 125 -7.77 -3.44 13.57
C TYR A 125 -8.97 -2.50 13.66
N ASP A 126 -8.98 -1.60 14.64
CA ASP A 126 -10.11 -0.67 14.83
C ASP A 126 -10.27 0.27 13.62
N TRP A 127 -9.17 0.73 13.02
CA TRP A 127 -9.19 1.59 11.84
C TRP A 127 -9.53 0.85 10.54
N ILE A 128 -9.05 -0.38 10.37
CA ILE A 128 -9.44 -1.25 9.24
C ILE A 128 -10.94 -1.50 9.30
N LYS A 129 -11.47 -1.87 10.47
CA LYS A 129 -12.91 -2.08 10.66
C LYS A 129 -13.72 -0.82 10.32
N LYS A 130 -13.24 0.35 10.75
CA LYS A 130 -13.89 1.63 10.42
C LYS A 130 -13.87 1.89 8.90
N GLY A 131 -12.78 1.56 8.20
CA GLY A 131 -12.70 1.64 6.73
C GLY A 131 -13.82 0.84 6.07
N ILE A 132 -13.99 -0.43 6.46
CA ILE A 132 -15.04 -1.32 5.96
C ILE A 132 -16.45 -0.77 6.27
N GLU A 133 -16.64 -0.13 7.42
CA GLU A 133 -17.91 0.50 7.76
C GLU A 133 -18.23 1.73 6.89
N ILE A 134 -17.20 2.47 6.44
CA ILE A 134 -17.33 3.63 5.55
C ILE A 134 -17.64 3.19 4.12
N ASP A 135 -16.86 2.25 3.58
CA ASP A 135 -17.05 1.68 2.26
C ASP A 135 -16.90 0.17 2.34
N LYS A 136 -18.01 -0.54 2.11
CA LYS A 136 -18.07 -2.00 2.22
C LYS A 136 -17.58 -2.72 0.96
N ASN A 137 -17.39 -1.97 -0.14
CA ASN A 137 -17.03 -2.50 -1.45
C ASN A 137 -15.63 -2.06 -1.89
N SER A 138 -14.86 -1.46 -0.99
CA SER A 138 -13.57 -0.86 -1.31
C SER A 138 -12.53 -1.84 -1.86
N HIS A 139 -12.64 -3.13 -1.54
CA HIS A 139 -11.93 -4.21 -2.22
C HIS A 139 -12.88 -5.30 -2.76
N ASP A 140 -13.98 -4.93 -3.41
CA ASP A 140 -15.00 -5.88 -3.87
C ASP A 140 -15.52 -6.80 -2.74
N GLY A 141 -15.41 -6.35 -1.48
CA GLY A 141 -15.77 -7.11 -0.28
C GLY A 141 -14.78 -8.20 0.13
N SER A 142 -13.50 -8.10 -0.25
CA SER A 142 -12.45 -9.05 0.16
C SER A 142 -11.75 -8.72 1.48
N GLU A 143 -12.11 -7.61 2.13
CA GLU A 143 -11.62 -7.22 3.47
C GLU A 143 -12.23 -8.04 4.63
#